data_AF-A0A839Z1C5-F1
#
_entry.id   AF-A0A839Z1C5-F1
#
_cell.length_a   1.000
_cell.length_b   1.000
_cell.length_c   1.000
_cell.angle_alpha   90.00
_cell.angle_beta   90.00
_cell.angle_gamma   90.00
#
_symmetry.space_group_name_H-M   'P 1'
#
loop_
_entity.id
_entity.type
_entity.pdbx_description
1 polymer ?
#
loop_
_entity_poly.entity_id
_entity_poly.type
_entity_poly.pdbx_seq_one_letter_code
_entity_poly.pdbx_strand_id
1 'polypeptide(L)' 'MIHACAAADIVVAERRKPRAGTPRWLKLDRLALEEGGGLAIYFERTPRIKSVRDRVGAHPWRAGADRRKDQ' A
#
# COMPACT_ATOMS: atom_id res chain seq x y z
N MET A 1 -6.81 -12.02 -15.68
CA MET A 1 -6.46 -11.65 -14.29
C MET A 1 -7.13 -10.37 -13.78
N ILE A 2 -7.37 -9.36 -14.61
CA ILE A 2 -8.07 -8.11 -14.23
C ILE A 2 -9.42 -8.38 -13.54
N HIS A 3 -10.23 -9.30 -14.09
CA HIS A 3 -11.53 -9.67 -13.52
C HIS A 3 -11.44 -10.23 -12.09
N ALA A 4 -10.45 -11.08 -11.81
CA ALA A 4 -10.25 -11.63 -10.47
C ALA A 4 -9.87 -10.53 -9.46
N CYS A 5 -9.02 -9.58 -9.86
CA CYS A 5 -8.68 -8.43 -9.01
C CYS A 5 -9.89 -7.53 -8.75
N ALA A 6 -10.71 -7.27 -9.77
CA ALA A 6 -11.90 -6.44 -9.65
C ALA A 6 -13.01 -7.11 -8.79
N ALA A 7 -13.06 -8.44 -8.78
CA ALA A 7 -13.98 -9.20 -7.95
C ALA A 7 -13.52 -9.34 -6.48
N ALA A 8 -12.23 -9.20 -6.20
CA ALA A 8 -11.68 -9.32 -4.87
C ALA A 8 -11.96 -8.09 -4.00
N ASP A 9 -12.16 -8.31 -2.71
CA ASP A 9 -12.25 -7.21 -1.74
C ASP A 9 -10.87 -6.60 -1.47
N ILE A 10 -9.85 -7.45 -1.35
CA ILE A 10 -8.47 -7.03 -1.08
C ILE A 10 -7.51 -7.74 -2.03
N VAL A 11 -6.63 -6.97 -2.65
CA VAL A 11 -5.55 -7.49 -3.49
C VAL A 11 -4.21 -7.10 -2.88
N VAL A 12 -3.36 -8.10 -2.62
CA VAL A 12 -1.96 -7.92 -2.25
C VAL A 12 -1.07 -8.45 -3.37
N ALA A 13 -0.12 -7.66 -3.82
CA ALA A 13 0.79 -8.07 -4.89
C ALA A 13 2.16 -7.42 -4.81
N GLU A 14 3.20 -8.20 -5.11
CA GLU A 14 4.59 -7.72 -5.17
C GLU A 14 4.81 -6.67 -6.28
N ARG A 15 4.05 -6.76 -7.38
CA ARG A 15 4.17 -5.86 -8.54
C ARG A 15 3.02 -4.85 -8.58
N ARG A 16 3.26 -3.68 -9.19
CA ARG A 16 2.22 -2.67 -9.46
C ARG A 16 1.05 -3.30 -10.23
N LYS A 17 -0.18 -2.99 -9.82
CA LYS A 17 -1.39 -3.48 -10.47
C LYS A 17 -2.03 -2.40 -11.35
N PRO A 18 -2.54 -2.78 -12.56
CA PRO A 18 -3.25 -1.85 -13.42
C PRO A 18 -4.48 -1.24 -12.74
N ARG A 19 -4.78 0.01 -13.04
CA ARG A 19 -5.96 0.72 -12.50
C ARG A 19 -7.29 0.09 -12.95
N ALA A 20 -7.32 -0.57 -14.10
CA ALA A 20 -8.50 -1.25 -14.63
C ALA A 20 -8.97 -2.45 -13.78
N GLY A 21 -8.13 -3.01 -12.91
CA GLY A 21 -8.47 -4.11 -11.99
C GLY A 21 -8.51 -3.65 -10.54
N THR A 22 -9.09 -2.48 -10.27
CA THR A 22 -9.17 -1.95 -8.90
C THR A 22 -10.11 -2.84 -8.06
N PRO A 23 -9.64 -3.39 -6.93
CA PRO A 23 -10.45 -4.21 -6.04
C PRO A 23 -11.51 -3.38 -5.33
N ARG A 24 -12.50 -4.06 -4.74
CA ARG A 24 -13.66 -3.38 -4.13
C ARG A 24 -13.25 -2.47 -2.98
N TRP A 25 -12.31 -2.89 -2.13
CA TRP A 25 -11.94 -2.15 -0.91
C TRP A 25 -10.49 -1.70 -0.86
N LEU A 26 -9.52 -2.59 -1.09
CA LEU A 26 -8.12 -2.26 -0.81
C LEU A 26 -7.13 -2.88 -1.80
N LYS A 27 -6.26 -2.03 -2.36
CA LYS A 27 -5.18 -2.43 -3.25
C LYS A 27 -3.82 -2.19 -2.57
N LEU A 28 -3.13 -3.26 -2.20
CA LEU A 28 -1.77 -3.24 -1.65
C LEU A 28 -0.78 -3.79 -2.67
N ASP A 29 -0.40 -2.94 -3.64
CA ASP A 29 0.63 -3.26 -4.62
C ASP A 29 1.97 -2.59 -4.27
N ARG A 30 2.99 -2.81 -5.10
CA ARG A 30 4.33 -2.23 -4.91
C ARG A 30 4.33 -0.74 -4.57
N LEU A 31 3.48 0.06 -5.22
CA LEU A 31 3.45 1.51 -4.97
C LEU A 31 2.94 1.79 -3.54
N ALA A 32 1.85 1.15 -3.15
CA ALA A 32 1.28 1.30 -1.80
C ALA A 32 2.23 0.78 -0.72
N LEU A 33 2.99 -0.28 -0.98
CA LEU A 33 3.97 -0.85 -0.04
C LEU A 33 5.27 -0.04 0.03
N GLU A 34 5.74 0.54 -1.07
CA GLU A 34 6.86 1.50 -1.07
C GLU A 34 6.49 2.77 -0.29
N GLU A 35 5.22 3.16 -0.35
CA GLU A 35 4.70 4.27 0.44
C GLU A 35 4.55 3.89 1.92
N GLY A 36 3.72 2.91 2.28
CA GLY A 36 3.47 2.58 3.69
C GLY A 36 4.60 1.84 4.42
N GLY A 37 5.50 1.18 3.69
CA GLY A 37 6.34 0.12 4.23
C GLY A 37 5.50 -1.12 4.58
N GLY A 38 5.74 -1.71 5.74
CA GLY A 38 4.86 -2.76 6.28
C GLY A 38 3.49 -2.22 6.66
N LEU A 39 2.43 -3.01 6.42
CA LEU A 39 1.04 -2.64 6.71
C LEU A 39 0.38 -3.70 7.58
N ALA A 40 -0.42 -3.26 8.56
CA ALA A 40 -1.32 -4.10 9.34
C ALA A 40 -2.77 -3.66 9.11
N ILE A 41 -3.64 -4.61 8.72
CA ILE A 41 -5.05 -4.37 8.43
C ILE A 41 -5.87 -4.93 9.59
N TYR A 42 -6.76 -4.10 10.16
CA TYR A 42 -7.64 -4.47 11.26
C TYR A 42 -9.09 -4.50 10.79
N PHE A 43 -9.72 -5.67 10.84
CA PHE A 43 -11.13 -5.90 10.48
C PHE A 43 -12.04 -5.85 11.70
N GLU A 44 -12.05 -4.70 12.36
CA GLU A 44 -12.95 -4.42 13.48
C GLU A 44 -14.16 -3.58 13.02
N ARG A 45 -15.09 -3.27 13.93
CA ARG A 45 -16.31 -2.48 13.60
C ARG A 45 -16.00 -1.17 12.89
N THR A 46 -14.86 -0.55 13.21
CA THR A 46 -14.28 0.57 12.47
C THR A 46 -12.96 0.12 11.86
N PRO A 47 -12.92 -0.21 10.56
CA PRO A 47 -11.70 -0.73 9.94
C PRO A 47 -10.59 0.31 9.95
N ARG A 48 -9.36 -0.14 10.19
CA ARG A 48 -8.17 0.72 10.14
C ARG A 48 -6.97 0.00 9.57
N ILE A 49 -6.09 0.79 8.96
CA ILE A 49 -4.78 0.35 8.48
C ILE A 49 -3.73 1.09 9.31
N LYS A 50 -2.71 0.37 9.78
CA LYS A 50 -1.53 0.98 10.40
C LYS A 50 -0.32 0.67 9.53
N SER A 51 0.47 1.69 9.22
CA SER A 51 1.71 1.52 8.47
C SER A 51 2.95 1.67 9.36
N VAL A 52 4.04 1.02 8.97
CA VAL A 52 5.36 1.28 9.54
C VAL A 52 5.75 2.73 9.29
N ARG A 53 5.36 3.29 8.12
CA ARG A 53 5.57 4.70 7.80
C ARG A 53 5.06 5.60 8.92
N ASP A 54 3.81 5.41 9.35
CA ASP A 54 3.14 6.25 10.36
C ASP A 54 3.82 6.15 11.73
N ARG A 55 4.32 4.97 12.10
CA ARG A 55 4.93 4.73 13.41
C ARG A 55 6.36 5.25 13.53
N VAL A 56 7.13 5.13 12.46
CA VAL A 56 8.57 5.40 12.47
C VAL A 56 8.88 6.84 11.97
N GLY A 57 7.89 7.65 11.57
CA GLY A 57 8.10 9.09 11.34
C GLY A 57 9.18 9.47 10.31
N ALA A 58 9.67 10.71 10.30
CA ALA A 58 10.66 11.19 9.32
C ALA A 58 12.11 11.03 9.83
N HIS A 59 12.55 9.81 10.12
CA HIS A 59 13.92 9.60 10.59
C HIS A 59 14.98 9.69 9.49
N PRO A 60 16.21 10.16 9.79
CA PRO A 60 17.29 10.36 8.79
C PRO A 60 17.70 9.10 8.02
N TRP A 61 17.67 7.92 8.65
CA TRP A 61 18.00 6.65 7.99
C TRP A 61 16.91 6.15 7.02
N ARG A 62 15.78 6.86 6.91
CA ARG A 62 14.82 6.66 5.83
C ARG A 62 15.26 7.27 4.49
N ALA A 63 16.45 7.87 4.42
CA ALA A 63 17.03 8.50 3.23
C ALA A 63 17.25 7.49 2.09
N GLY A 64 16.12 7.18 1.45
CA GLY A 64 15.90 6.47 0.19
C GLY A 64 14.55 6.86 -0.43
N ALA A 65 13.66 7.51 0.33
CA ALA A 65 12.38 8.06 -0.12
C ALA A 65 12.42 9.55 -0.55
N ASP A 66 13.49 10.29 -0.21
CA ASP A 66 13.63 11.73 -0.50
C ASP A 66 14.34 12.03 -1.83
N ARG A 67 14.87 11.01 -2.51
CA ARG A 67 15.59 11.17 -3.80
C ARG A 67 14.66 11.40 -5.02
N ARG A 68 13.37 11.65 -4.76
CA ARG A 68 12.30 11.90 -5.76
C ARG A 68 11.70 13.31 -5.66
N LYS A 69 12.30 14.20 -4.87
CA LYS A 69 12.00 15.65 -4.92
C LYS A 69 13.01 16.47 -5.71
N ASP A 70 14.16 15.87 -6.05
CA ASP A 70 15.28 16.54 -6.72
C ASP A 70 15.54 16.00 -8.15
N GLN A 71 14.55 15.36 -8.78
CA GLN A 71 14.63 14.89 -10.18
C GLN A 71 13.39 15.29 -10.96
#